data_AF-A0A919JQ32-F1
#
_entry.id   AF-A0A919JQ32-F1
#
_cell.length_a   1.000
_cell.length_b   1.000
_cell.length_c   1.000
_cell.angle_alpha   90.00
_cell.angle_beta   90.00
_cell.angle_gamma   90.00
#
_symmetry.space_group_name_H-M   'P 1'
#
loop_
_entity.id
_entity.type
_entity.pdbx_description
1 polymer ?
#
loop_
_entity_poly.entity_id
_entity_poly.type
_entity_poly.pdbx_seq_one_letter_code
_entity_poly.pdbx_strand_id
1 'polypeptide(L)'
;MPFTPRRIASKLIAVSAGLAIIAGTNLALAGAAAAAVAGPGTLPKPAVAGPGDAPLGGVVPGRTGTAITASAEVQSLHRDRTLARVRSGGDSIAAVEHPAAGVYFSGLTTSAGIRATHSVFYGTGDRTVSTDVLYAPTVQPPSSACIEITTAYTPRYPVVWAWDWCAQGNSGVAKEIRIDANFVATYTTAVNGLPAYSVDISKTNASNNTWTAYLYNFASGTWDTFWTRSGTSQIGNNGWDVFEPYVTRNPSTGVGYYCESMTGRKFEATAIQVKINNAWTNAAPENRASRYSLDLTCGSRLTWSQPALHAWSATIN
;
A
#
# COMPACT_ATOMS: atom_id res chain seq x y z
N MET A 1 15.48 0.92 -60.55
CA MET A 1 15.42 -0.42 -61.19
C MET A 1 14.35 -1.24 -60.48
N PRO A 2 13.37 -1.82 -61.19
CA PRO A 2 12.22 -2.54 -60.63
C PRO A 2 12.45 -4.07 -60.54
N PHE A 3 11.42 -4.83 -60.12
CA PHE A 3 11.30 -6.31 -59.94
C PHE A 3 11.77 -6.85 -58.57
N THR A 4 11.09 -7.73 -57.82
CA THR A 4 9.71 -8.30 -57.68
C THR A 4 9.76 -9.15 -56.38
N PRO A 5 8.63 -9.54 -55.78
CA PRO A 5 8.59 -10.21 -54.47
C PRO A 5 8.72 -11.75 -54.60
N ARG A 6 9.23 -12.41 -53.56
CA ARG A 6 9.09 -13.87 -53.38
C ARG A 6 8.16 -14.17 -52.21
N ARG A 7 7.00 -14.74 -52.54
CA ARG A 7 6.17 -15.57 -51.66
C ARG A 7 6.90 -16.91 -51.45
N ILE A 8 6.92 -17.41 -50.22
CA ILE A 8 7.13 -18.84 -49.95
C ILE A 8 5.96 -19.33 -49.11
N ALA A 9 5.32 -20.37 -49.64
CA ALA A 9 4.16 -21.05 -49.10
C ALA A 9 4.55 -22.10 -48.04
N SER A 10 3.63 -22.28 -47.11
CA SER A 10 3.13 -23.55 -46.55
C SER A 10 4.13 -24.65 -46.16
N LYS A 11 4.01 -25.12 -44.90
CA LYS A 11 3.87 -26.54 -44.60
C LYS A 11 3.25 -26.76 -43.21
N LEU A 12 2.07 -27.37 -43.22
CA LEU A 12 1.46 -28.09 -42.11
C LEU A 12 2.37 -29.26 -41.70
N ILE A 13 2.53 -29.47 -40.39
CA ILE A 13 2.85 -30.79 -39.82
C ILE A 13 1.95 -30.98 -38.61
N ALA A 14 1.12 -32.02 -38.67
CA ALA A 14 0.32 -32.55 -37.58
C ALA A 14 0.71 -34.02 -37.39
N VAL A 15 1.20 -34.40 -36.21
CA VAL A 15 1.28 -35.75 -35.62
C VAL A 15 1.71 -35.53 -34.14
N SER A 16 1.30 -36.23 -33.08
CA SER A 16 0.65 -37.52 -32.90
C SER A 16 -0.04 -37.54 -31.52
N ALA A 17 -1.10 -38.32 -31.38
CA ALA A 17 -1.61 -38.79 -30.09
C ALA A 17 -0.75 -39.94 -29.55
N GLY A 18 -0.63 -40.05 -28.22
CA GLY A 18 0.06 -41.15 -27.53
C GLY A 18 -0.37 -41.29 -26.08
N LEU A 19 -1.03 -42.41 -25.78
CA LEU A 19 -1.56 -42.92 -24.51
C LEU A 19 -0.46 -43.27 -23.49
N ALA A 20 -0.74 -43.20 -22.17
CA ALA A 20 -0.68 -44.35 -21.24
C ALA A 20 -0.75 -43.95 -19.75
N ILE A 21 -1.51 -44.76 -19.01
CA ILE A 21 -1.81 -44.73 -17.57
C ILE A 21 -0.69 -45.42 -16.78
N ILE A 22 -0.30 -44.91 -15.61
CA ILE A 22 0.22 -45.73 -14.50
C ILE A 22 -0.35 -45.22 -13.17
N ALA A 23 -1.16 -46.08 -12.53
CA ALA A 23 -1.51 -46.00 -11.12
C ALA A 23 -0.42 -46.70 -10.29
N GLY A 24 -0.11 -46.15 -9.11
CA GLY A 24 0.81 -46.76 -8.16
C GLY A 24 0.66 -46.15 -6.78
N THR A 25 -0.10 -46.82 -5.91
CA THR A 25 -0.10 -46.66 -4.45
C THR A 25 1.19 -47.24 -3.85
N ASN A 26 1.75 -46.63 -2.79
CA ASN A 26 1.98 -47.31 -1.51
C ASN A 26 2.70 -46.48 -0.42
N LEU A 27 2.19 -46.70 0.80
CA LEU A 27 2.77 -46.74 2.13
C LEU A 27 3.47 -45.55 2.81
N ALA A 28 3.04 -45.40 4.06
CA ALA A 28 3.42 -44.45 5.08
C ALA A 28 4.83 -44.64 5.64
N LEU A 29 5.44 -43.54 6.08
CA LEU A 29 6.40 -43.52 7.17
C LEU A 29 5.86 -42.62 8.30
N ALA A 30 5.72 -43.22 9.48
CA ALA A 30 5.54 -42.51 10.74
C ALA A 30 6.89 -41.93 11.17
N GLY A 31 6.94 -40.61 11.38
CA GLY A 31 8.03 -39.90 12.02
C GLY A 31 7.51 -39.15 13.22
N ALA A 32 8.07 -39.44 14.40
CA ALA A 32 7.72 -38.80 15.65
C ALA A 32 8.35 -37.40 15.81
N ALA A 33 7.61 -36.56 16.55
CA ALA A 33 8.04 -35.42 17.36
C ALA A 33 8.42 -34.09 16.68
N ALA A 34 7.55 -33.09 16.90
CA ALA A 34 7.90 -31.90 17.69
C ALA A 34 6.60 -31.34 18.31
N ALA A 35 6.60 -31.06 19.61
CA ALA A 35 5.52 -30.30 20.23
C ALA A 35 5.53 -28.89 19.65
N ALA A 36 4.58 -28.60 18.77
CA ALA A 36 4.38 -27.25 18.25
C ALA A 36 3.91 -26.35 19.40
N VAL A 37 4.66 -25.28 19.66
CA VAL A 37 4.15 -24.12 20.39
C VAL A 37 2.88 -23.68 19.68
N ALA A 38 1.76 -23.65 20.41
CA ALA A 38 0.51 -23.12 19.89
C ALA A 38 0.75 -21.67 19.42
N GLY A 39 0.75 -21.47 18.11
CA GLY A 39 0.70 -20.14 17.52
C GLY A 39 -0.60 -19.43 17.93
N PRO A 40 -0.65 -18.09 17.88
CA PRO A 40 -1.86 -17.34 18.15
C PRO A 40 -3.00 -17.88 17.27
N GLY A 41 -4.09 -18.29 17.91
CA GLY A 41 -5.17 -19.06 17.30
C GLY A 41 -5.71 -18.45 16.00
N THR A 42 -5.98 -19.32 15.03
CA THR A 42 -6.67 -18.98 13.78
C THR A 42 -8.10 -18.55 14.09
N LEU A 43 -8.38 -17.25 13.95
CA LEU A 43 -9.74 -16.69 13.97
C LEU A 43 -10.49 -17.14 12.70
N PRO A 44 -11.78 -17.53 12.77
CA PRO A 44 -12.48 -18.06 11.61
C PRO A 44 -12.89 -16.94 10.65
N LYS A 45 -12.76 -17.19 9.33
CA LYS A 45 -13.29 -16.31 8.27
C LYS A 45 -14.23 -17.10 7.33
N PRO A 46 -15.52 -16.75 7.22
CA PRO A 46 -16.47 -17.36 6.27
C PRO A 46 -16.44 -16.77 4.84
N ALA A 47 -17.09 -17.49 3.90
CA ALA A 47 -16.88 -17.58 2.45
C ALA A 47 -17.34 -16.40 1.55
N VAL A 48 -16.81 -16.38 0.31
CA VAL A 48 -16.39 -15.19 -0.47
C VAL A 48 -17.16 -14.90 -1.76
N ALA A 49 -17.25 -13.62 -2.13
CA ALA A 49 -16.88 -13.13 -3.48
C ALA A 49 -16.33 -11.68 -3.44
N GLY A 50 -15.00 -11.54 -3.47
CA GLY A 50 -14.22 -10.28 -3.42
C GLY A 50 -13.06 -10.37 -2.41
N PRO A 51 -12.02 -9.50 -2.50
CA PRO A 51 -10.92 -9.50 -1.52
C PRO A 51 -11.45 -9.49 -0.08
N GLY A 52 -12.53 -8.76 0.21
CA GLY A 52 -13.14 -8.66 1.53
C GLY A 52 -13.32 -9.95 2.33
N ASP A 53 -13.57 -11.08 1.67
CA ASP A 53 -13.92 -12.35 2.34
C ASP A 53 -12.86 -13.45 2.17
N ALA A 54 -11.78 -13.21 1.41
CA ALA A 54 -10.71 -14.19 1.18
C ALA A 54 -10.05 -14.72 2.46
N PRO A 55 -9.65 -16.01 2.54
CA PRO A 55 -9.03 -16.55 3.74
C PRO A 55 -7.69 -15.87 4.05
N LEU A 56 -7.27 -15.96 5.31
CA LEU A 56 -5.93 -15.56 5.71
C LEU A 56 -4.92 -16.56 5.12
N GLY A 57 -3.86 -16.02 4.53
CA GLY A 57 -2.77 -16.77 3.91
C GLY A 57 -1.50 -16.70 4.75
N GLY A 58 -0.40 -16.33 4.09
CA GLY A 58 0.93 -16.29 4.66
C GLY A 58 1.27 -14.95 5.33
N VAL A 59 2.57 -14.70 5.44
CA VAL A 59 3.14 -13.43 5.88
C VAL A 59 3.84 -12.81 4.68
N VAL A 60 3.54 -11.55 4.40
CA VAL A 60 4.21 -10.79 3.34
C VAL A 60 5.70 -10.68 3.70
N PRO A 61 6.65 -11.04 2.81
CA PRO A 61 8.07 -10.89 3.09
C PRO A 61 8.45 -9.41 3.25
N GLY A 62 9.59 -9.13 3.88
CA GLY A 62 10.02 -7.74 4.04
C GLY A 62 10.99 -7.52 5.18
N ARG A 63 11.50 -6.29 5.26
CA ARG A 63 12.40 -5.83 6.32
C ARG A 63 11.59 -5.37 7.53
N THR A 64 12.04 -5.72 8.73
CA THR A 64 11.48 -5.28 10.03
C THR A 64 12.62 -5.01 11.03
N GLY A 65 12.29 -4.46 12.20
CA GLY A 65 13.23 -4.30 13.32
C GLY A 65 14.45 -3.45 12.98
N THR A 66 15.65 -3.91 13.33
CA THR A 66 16.89 -3.17 13.07
C THR A 66 17.22 -3.03 11.58
N ALA A 67 16.75 -3.97 10.74
CA ALA A 67 16.98 -3.91 9.29
C ALA A 67 16.22 -2.76 8.63
N ILE A 68 15.04 -2.38 9.16
CA ILE A 68 14.29 -1.23 8.65
C ILE A 68 14.81 0.08 9.23
N THR A 69 15.26 0.14 10.48
CA THR A 69 15.87 1.36 11.03
C THR A 69 17.25 1.66 10.42
N ALA A 70 17.94 0.63 9.93
CA ALA A 70 19.16 0.76 9.13
C ALA A 70 18.90 1.09 7.65
N SER A 71 17.63 1.08 7.20
CA SER A 71 17.26 1.42 5.83
C SER A 71 17.61 2.88 5.54
N ALA A 72 18.46 3.11 4.54
CA ALA A 72 18.89 4.45 4.16
C ALA A 72 17.71 5.34 3.77
N GLU A 73 16.66 4.74 3.21
CA GLU A 73 15.41 5.38 2.82
C GLU A 73 14.67 5.89 4.06
N VAL A 74 14.51 5.04 5.07
CA VAL A 74 13.88 5.39 6.35
C VAL A 74 14.71 6.41 7.11
N GLN A 75 16.04 6.28 7.11
CA GLN A 75 16.94 7.25 7.73
C GLN A 75 16.90 8.62 7.04
N SER A 76 16.79 8.66 5.71
CA SER A 76 16.64 9.93 4.98
C SER A 76 15.35 10.61 5.39
N LEU A 77 14.24 9.87 5.33
CA LEU A 77 12.95 10.38 5.76
C LEU A 77 12.97 10.91 7.20
N HIS A 78 13.56 10.18 8.16
CA HIS A 78 13.65 10.64 9.55
C HIS A 78 14.47 11.93 9.67
N ARG A 79 15.59 12.02 8.95
CA ARG A 79 16.42 13.23 8.89
C ARG A 79 15.63 14.40 8.31
N ASP A 80 14.92 14.19 7.21
CA ASP A 80 14.15 15.25 6.53
C ASP A 80 13.01 15.74 7.41
N ARG A 81 12.29 14.84 8.09
CA ARG A 81 11.29 15.21 9.10
C ARG A 81 11.90 15.95 10.28
N THR A 82 13.09 15.56 10.73
CA THR A 82 13.80 16.25 11.82
C THR A 82 14.19 17.67 11.41
N LEU A 83 14.74 17.84 10.20
CA LEU A 83 15.10 19.15 9.65
C LEU A 83 13.86 20.02 9.45
N ALA A 84 12.75 19.45 8.98
CA ALA A 84 11.49 20.17 8.87
C ALA A 84 11.01 20.70 10.23
N ARG A 85 11.05 19.87 11.29
CA ARG A 85 10.71 20.31 12.66
C ARG A 85 11.63 21.42 13.18
N VAL A 86 12.94 21.32 12.92
CA VAL A 86 13.89 22.35 13.33
C VAL A 86 13.59 23.67 12.63
N ARG A 87 13.28 23.62 11.32
CA ARG A 87 12.92 24.81 10.53
C ARG A 87 11.58 25.41 10.96
N SER A 88 10.63 24.60 11.41
CA SER A 88 9.34 25.07 11.93
C SER A 88 9.40 25.51 13.39
N GLY A 89 10.58 25.69 13.99
CA GLY A 89 10.70 26.20 15.36
C GLY A 89 10.31 25.20 16.45
N GLY A 90 10.25 23.90 16.15
CA GLY A 90 9.97 22.86 17.15
C GLY A 90 8.50 22.61 17.44
N ASP A 91 7.58 23.21 16.67
CA ASP A 91 6.17 22.85 16.75
C ASP A 91 5.96 21.35 16.48
N SER A 92 4.91 20.77 17.08
CA SER A 92 4.66 19.33 17.09
C SER A 92 4.67 18.72 15.68
N ILE A 93 4.86 17.39 15.56
CA ILE A 93 4.76 16.67 14.28
C ILE A 93 3.48 17.03 13.51
N ALA A 94 2.39 17.37 14.22
CA ALA A 94 1.13 17.77 13.63
C ALA A 94 1.13 19.19 13.01
N ALA A 95 2.12 20.04 13.33
CA ALA A 95 2.26 21.40 12.83
C ALA A 95 3.08 21.50 11.54
N VAL A 96 3.86 20.47 11.20
CA VAL A 96 4.34 20.32 9.83
C VAL A 96 3.21 19.65 9.04
N GLU A 97 2.14 20.40 8.77
CA GLU A 97 1.08 19.95 7.86
C GLU A 97 1.71 19.79 6.47
N HIS A 98 2.15 18.56 6.17
CA HIS A 98 2.48 18.19 4.80
C HIS A 98 1.20 18.26 3.98
N PRO A 99 1.22 18.95 2.84
CA PRO A 99 0.01 19.11 2.06
C PRO A 99 -0.44 17.72 1.61
N ALA A 100 -1.74 17.44 1.75
CA ALA A 100 -2.30 16.15 1.39
C ALA A 100 -3.70 16.32 0.78
N ALA A 101 -4.05 15.44 -0.14
CA ALA A 101 -5.38 15.39 -0.75
C ALA A 101 -5.86 13.95 -0.84
N GLY A 102 -7.16 13.74 -0.62
CA GLY A 102 -7.73 12.39 -0.63
C GLY A 102 -9.08 12.32 0.05
N VAL A 103 -9.40 11.15 0.59
CA VAL A 103 -10.59 10.90 1.40
C VAL A 103 -10.16 10.88 2.86
N TYR A 104 -10.78 11.72 3.68
CA TYR A 104 -10.54 11.77 5.11
C TYR A 104 -11.73 11.21 5.88
N PHE A 105 -11.47 10.58 7.01
CA PHE A 105 -12.49 10.03 7.90
C PHE A 105 -12.33 10.67 9.28
N SER A 106 -13.31 11.47 9.71
CA SER A 106 -13.34 12.08 11.04
C SER A 106 -14.59 11.68 11.79
N GLY A 107 -14.52 11.59 13.12
CA GLY A 107 -15.67 11.28 13.96
C GLY A 107 -16.10 9.81 13.94
N LEU A 108 -15.45 8.94 13.16
CA LEU A 108 -15.68 7.50 13.17
C LEU A 108 -14.95 6.80 14.33
N THR A 109 -15.33 7.11 15.57
CA THR A 109 -14.68 6.57 16.78
C THR A 109 -14.88 5.07 16.98
N THR A 110 -15.87 4.47 16.32
CA THR A 110 -16.17 3.03 16.39
C THR A 110 -15.69 2.24 15.18
N SER A 111 -14.91 2.84 14.28
CA SER A 111 -14.36 2.11 13.14
C SER A 111 -13.43 0.98 13.58
N ALA A 112 -13.57 -0.16 12.90
CA ALA A 112 -12.77 -1.36 13.13
C ALA A 112 -11.89 -1.71 11.93
N GLY A 113 -11.83 -0.86 10.91
CA GLY A 113 -11.07 -1.18 9.70
C GLY A 113 -11.17 -0.15 8.59
N ILE A 114 -10.22 -0.22 7.67
CA ILE A 114 -10.25 0.44 6.37
C ILE A 114 -9.65 -0.51 5.34
N ARG A 115 -10.17 -0.48 4.11
CA ARG A 115 -9.57 -1.18 2.98
C ARG A 115 -9.67 -0.33 1.72
N ALA A 116 -8.70 -0.51 0.84
CA ALA A 116 -8.61 0.23 -0.42
C ALA A 116 -7.79 -0.58 -1.44
N THR A 117 -7.87 -0.17 -2.70
CA THR A 117 -7.02 -0.68 -3.78
C THR A 117 -6.20 0.47 -4.36
N HIS A 118 -4.89 0.34 -4.27
CA HIS A 118 -3.90 1.37 -4.56
C HIS A 118 -3.19 1.07 -5.87
N SER A 119 -3.17 2.02 -6.80
CA SER A 119 -2.28 1.94 -7.98
C SER A 119 -0.83 1.93 -7.53
N VAL A 120 0.03 1.24 -8.27
CA VAL A 120 1.46 1.19 -7.99
C VAL A 120 2.29 1.28 -9.27
N PHE A 121 3.43 1.95 -9.18
CA PHE A 121 4.43 1.97 -10.23
C PHE A 121 5.73 1.28 -9.77
N TYR A 122 6.43 0.68 -10.73
CA TYR A 122 7.70 0.02 -10.48
C TYR A 122 8.61 0.12 -11.72
N GLY A 123 9.90 0.33 -11.49
CA GLY A 123 10.88 0.51 -12.55
C GLY A 123 11.89 1.62 -12.23
N THR A 124 12.86 1.82 -13.12
CA THR A 124 13.93 2.83 -12.94
C THR A 124 13.45 4.27 -13.07
N GLY A 125 12.29 4.49 -13.69
CA GLY A 125 11.63 5.79 -13.85
C GLY A 125 10.50 6.03 -12.84
N ASP A 126 10.37 5.19 -11.82
CA ASP A 126 9.30 5.24 -10.81
C ASP A 126 9.88 5.55 -9.43
N ARG A 127 10.58 6.68 -9.39
CA ARG A 127 11.30 7.17 -8.22
C ARG A 127 11.25 8.68 -8.20
N THR A 128 11.23 9.24 -7.01
CA THR A 128 11.49 10.66 -6.80
C THR A 128 12.97 10.97 -7.07
N VAL A 129 13.33 12.25 -7.01
CA VAL A 129 14.73 12.69 -7.04
C VAL A 129 15.06 13.46 -5.77
N SER A 130 16.35 13.76 -5.55
CA SER A 130 16.83 14.44 -4.34
C SER A 130 16.56 13.60 -3.07
N THR A 131 16.06 14.23 -2.00
CA THR A 131 15.61 13.60 -0.75
C THR A 131 14.08 13.49 -0.66
N ASP A 132 13.36 13.77 -1.75
CA ASP A 132 11.91 13.75 -1.76
C ASP A 132 11.37 12.32 -1.53
N VAL A 133 10.29 12.22 -0.76
CA VAL A 133 9.52 11.00 -0.61
C VAL A 133 8.07 11.32 -0.92
N LEU A 134 7.45 10.54 -1.81
CA LEU A 134 6.04 10.70 -2.15
C LEU A 134 5.24 9.50 -1.62
N TYR A 135 4.22 9.74 -0.79
CA TYR A 135 3.23 8.73 -0.45
C TYR A 135 2.01 8.85 -1.35
N ALA A 136 1.77 7.83 -2.18
CA ALA A 136 0.69 7.87 -3.15
C ALA A 136 0.29 6.46 -3.65
N PRO A 137 -0.80 5.87 -3.14
CA PRO A 137 -1.64 6.30 -2.01
C PRO A 137 -1.07 5.93 -0.62
N THR A 138 -1.60 6.54 0.43
CA THR A 138 -1.49 6.08 1.82
C THR A 138 -2.88 5.83 2.42
N VAL A 139 -3.02 4.87 3.34
CA VAL A 139 -4.27 4.57 4.03
C VAL A 139 -4.08 4.30 5.53
N GLN A 140 -4.93 4.93 6.35
CA GLN A 140 -4.95 4.85 7.82
C GLN A 140 -6.41 4.72 8.29
N PRO A 141 -6.77 3.70 9.09
CA PRO A 141 -8.10 3.63 9.65
C PRO A 141 -8.34 4.75 10.68
N PRO A 142 -9.59 5.24 10.82
CA PRO A 142 -9.97 6.07 11.95
C PRO A 142 -10.02 5.25 13.25
N SER A 143 -10.42 5.85 14.37
CA SER A 143 -10.51 5.17 15.68
C SER A 143 -9.15 4.78 16.28
N SER A 144 -8.20 5.73 16.28
CA SER A 144 -6.90 5.60 16.93
C SER A 144 -6.09 4.39 16.45
N ALA A 145 -6.09 4.14 15.13
CA ALA A 145 -5.42 2.97 14.57
C ALA A 145 -3.89 3.04 14.72
N CYS A 146 -3.29 1.88 14.99
CA CYS A 146 -1.84 1.78 15.19
C CYS A 146 -1.02 1.74 13.90
N ILE A 147 -1.66 1.46 12.76
CA ILE A 147 -0.97 1.15 11.52
C ILE A 147 -1.53 1.98 10.38
N GLU A 148 -0.62 2.69 9.71
CA GLU A 148 -0.84 3.30 8.40
C GLU A 148 -0.03 2.54 7.35
N ILE A 149 -0.61 2.33 6.17
CA ILE A 149 0.07 1.74 5.02
C ILE A 149 0.31 2.80 3.97
N THR A 150 1.58 3.02 3.62
CA THR A 150 2.00 3.99 2.60
C THR A 150 2.59 3.27 1.39
N THR A 151 2.15 3.61 0.18
CA THR A 151 2.91 3.35 -1.05
C THR A 151 3.90 4.50 -1.22
N ALA A 152 5.17 4.26 -0.92
CA ALA A 152 6.21 5.29 -0.93
C ALA A 152 7.09 5.18 -2.19
N TYR A 153 7.24 6.30 -2.89
CA TYR A 153 8.23 6.48 -3.95
C TYR A 153 9.41 7.27 -3.37
N THR A 154 10.57 6.63 -3.37
CA THR A 154 11.81 7.19 -2.83
C THR A 154 12.81 7.42 -3.96
N PRO A 155 13.94 8.11 -3.72
CA PRO A 155 14.97 8.33 -4.74
C PRO A 155 15.65 7.05 -5.24
N ARG A 156 15.44 5.93 -4.55
CA ARG A 156 16.09 4.65 -4.85
C ARG A 156 15.14 3.66 -5.50
N TYR A 157 13.97 3.44 -4.90
CA TYR A 157 12.96 2.52 -5.40
C TYR A 157 11.61 2.74 -4.72
N PRO A 158 10.51 2.29 -5.34
CA PRO A 158 9.20 2.26 -4.71
C PRO A 158 9.11 1.13 -3.67
N VAL A 159 8.38 1.39 -2.59
CA VAL A 159 8.17 0.48 -1.46
C VAL A 159 6.76 0.61 -0.90
N VAL A 160 6.29 -0.45 -0.23
CA VAL A 160 5.15 -0.36 0.69
C VAL A 160 5.68 -0.37 2.11
N TRP A 161 5.28 0.62 2.91
CA TRP A 161 5.66 0.76 4.32
C TRP A 161 4.45 0.60 5.23
N ALA A 162 4.67 -0.04 6.39
CA ALA A 162 3.78 0.06 7.54
C ALA A 162 4.40 1.00 8.56
N TRP A 163 3.70 2.10 8.82
CA TRP A 163 4.00 2.98 9.96
C TRP A 163 3.40 2.41 11.23
N ASP A 164 4.17 2.50 12.32
CA ASP A 164 3.74 2.12 13.66
C ASP A 164 3.51 3.38 14.49
N TRP A 165 2.24 3.78 14.56
CA TRP A 165 1.79 4.91 15.37
C TRP A 165 1.61 4.55 16.86
N CYS A 166 1.78 3.29 17.24
CA CYS A 166 1.67 2.81 18.62
C CYS A 166 3.05 2.48 19.25
N ALA A 167 4.14 2.74 18.52
CA ALA A 167 5.50 2.70 19.05
C ALA A 167 5.77 3.98 19.86
N GLN A 168 5.48 3.93 21.17
CA GLN A 168 5.77 5.04 22.09
C GLN A 168 7.24 5.45 22.01
N GLY A 169 7.48 6.75 21.84
CA GLY A 169 8.83 7.34 21.72
C GLY A 169 9.57 7.03 20.42
N ASN A 170 8.99 6.23 19.51
CA ASN A 170 9.64 5.80 18.28
C ASN A 170 8.64 5.49 17.15
N SER A 171 7.62 6.35 16.96
CA SER A 171 6.69 6.19 15.84
C SER A 171 7.43 6.34 14.52
N GLY A 172 7.33 5.32 13.66
CA GLY A 172 8.20 5.17 12.51
C GLY A 172 7.77 4.04 11.58
N VAL A 173 8.47 3.91 10.46
CA VAL A 173 8.32 2.76 9.57
C VAL A 173 8.80 1.50 10.29
N ALA A 174 7.90 0.54 10.51
CA ALA A 174 8.18 -0.70 11.23
C ALA A 174 8.31 -1.91 10.32
N LYS A 175 7.71 -1.85 9.11
CA LYS A 175 7.87 -2.86 8.08
C LYS A 175 7.95 -2.25 6.69
N GLU A 176 8.73 -2.89 5.83
CA GLU A 176 8.84 -2.56 4.42
C GLU A 176 8.83 -3.80 3.53
N ILE A 177 8.13 -3.72 2.39
CA ILE A 177 8.38 -4.57 1.22
C ILE A 177 8.69 -3.70 0.00
N ARG A 178 9.71 -4.07 -0.77
CA ARG A 178 10.04 -3.39 -2.03
C ARG A 178 9.00 -3.72 -3.09
N ILE A 179 8.63 -2.72 -3.90
CA ILE A 179 7.81 -2.93 -5.08
C ILE A 179 8.74 -3.28 -6.24
N ASP A 180 8.99 -4.57 -6.40
CA ASP A 180 9.75 -5.15 -7.51
C ASP A 180 8.86 -6.10 -8.35
N ALA A 181 9.47 -6.80 -9.31
CA ALA A 181 8.73 -7.72 -10.17
C ALA A 181 8.02 -8.84 -9.40
N ASN A 182 8.58 -9.31 -8.27
CA ASN A 182 7.96 -10.36 -7.45
C ASN A 182 6.76 -9.80 -6.68
N PHE A 183 6.88 -8.58 -6.14
CA PHE A 183 5.75 -7.89 -5.54
C PHE A 183 4.61 -7.73 -6.54
N VAL A 184 4.92 -7.24 -7.75
CA VAL A 184 3.92 -7.02 -8.79
C VAL A 184 3.25 -8.34 -9.20
N ALA A 185 4.03 -9.40 -9.42
CA ALA A 185 3.48 -10.70 -9.79
C ALA A 185 2.61 -11.35 -8.70
N THR A 186 2.87 -11.04 -7.42
CA THR A 186 2.18 -11.68 -6.28
C THR A 186 0.98 -10.87 -5.79
N TYR A 187 1.17 -9.57 -5.63
CA TYR A 187 0.27 -8.69 -4.88
C TYR A 187 -0.47 -7.68 -5.75
N THR A 188 -0.33 -7.72 -7.08
CA THR A 188 -1.03 -6.78 -7.95
C THR A 188 -1.95 -7.46 -8.97
N THR A 189 -2.97 -6.71 -9.38
CA THR A 189 -3.81 -6.96 -10.55
C THR A 189 -3.96 -5.67 -11.36
N ALA A 190 -4.54 -5.75 -12.56
CA ALA A 190 -4.83 -4.56 -13.35
C ALA A 190 -6.15 -3.90 -12.91
N VAL A 191 -6.09 -2.62 -12.53
CA VAL A 191 -7.25 -1.77 -12.23
C VAL A 191 -7.10 -0.47 -13.01
N ASN A 192 -8.11 -0.10 -13.80
CA ASN A 192 -8.07 1.07 -14.68
C ASN A 192 -6.82 1.14 -15.60
N GLY A 193 -6.29 -0.01 -16.00
CA GLY A 193 -5.10 -0.12 -16.84
C GLY A 193 -3.76 0.06 -16.09
N LEU A 194 -3.77 0.13 -14.76
CA LEU A 194 -2.58 0.25 -13.91
C LEU A 194 -2.41 -1.00 -13.03
N PRO A 195 -1.17 -1.43 -12.73
CA PRO A 195 -0.94 -2.37 -11.63
C PRO A 195 -1.46 -1.76 -10.33
N ALA A 196 -2.21 -2.53 -9.55
CA ALA A 196 -2.75 -2.09 -8.28
C ALA A 196 -2.78 -3.23 -7.26
N TYR A 197 -2.53 -2.92 -5.99
CA TYR A 197 -2.62 -3.87 -4.89
C TYR A 197 -3.76 -3.49 -3.94
N SER A 198 -4.37 -4.49 -3.30
CA SER A 198 -5.39 -4.26 -2.28
C SER A 198 -4.81 -4.40 -0.89
N VAL A 199 -5.22 -3.50 0.00
CA VAL A 199 -4.81 -3.44 1.41
C VAL A 199 -6.04 -3.45 2.31
N ASP A 200 -5.95 -4.16 3.43
CA ASP A 200 -6.92 -4.15 4.52
C ASP A 200 -6.15 -3.88 5.82
N ILE A 201 -6.62 -2.91 6.60
CA ILE A 201 -6.11 -2.67 7.96
C ILE A 201 -7.31 -2.81 8.89
N SER A 202 -7.31 -3.84 9.74
CA SER A 202 -8.43 -4.19 10.61
C SER A 202 -8.01 -4.25 12.08
N LYS A 203 -8.90 -3.81 12.97
CA LYS A 203 -8.77 -3.97 14.42
C LYS A 203 -9.07 -5.42 14.77
N THR A 204 -8.03 -6.21 14.98
CA THR A 204 -8.10 -7.66 15.23
C THR A 204 -8.29 -8.01 16.71
N ASN A 205 -7.97 -7.08 17.61
CA ASN A 205 -8.31 -7.19 19.04
C ASN A 205 -8.66 -5.81 19.61
N ALA A 206 -9.93 -5.64 20.00
CA ALA A 206 -10.42 -4.37 20.52
C ALA A 206 -9.91 -4.05 21.95
N SER A 207 -9.72 -5.05 22.81
CA SER A 207 -9.31 -4.82 24.21
C SER A 207 -7.89 -4.27 24.31
N ASN A 208 -7.03 -4.65 23.35
CA ASN A 208 -5.61 -4.25 23.33
C ASN A 208 -5.29 -3.21 22.25
N ASN A 209 -6.33 -2.69 21.56
CA ASN A 209 -6.19 -1.87 20.35
C ASN A 209 -5.19 -2.48 19.35
N THR A 210 -5.32 -3.77 19.08
CA THR A 210 -4.48 -4.47 18.11
C THR A 210 -5.06 -4.29 16.72
N TRP A 211 -4.22 -3.82 15.81
CA TRP A 211 -4.50 -3.68 14.40
C TRP A 211 -3.58 -4.59 13.60
N THR A 212 -4.10 -5.14 12.51
CA THR A 212 -3.33 -5.91 11.54
C THR A 212 -3.58 -5.35 10.15
N ALA A 213 -2.49 -5.08 9.44
CA ALA A 213 -2.48 -4.76 8.03
C ALA A 213 -2.21 -6.01 7.20
N TYR A 214 -2.93 -6.15 6.09
CA TYR A 214 -2.86 -7.26 5.16
C TYR A 214 -2.68 -6.74 3.73
N LEU A 215 -1.97 -7.50 2.90
CA LEU A 215 -1.94 -7.30 1.45
C LEU A 215 -2.63 -8.49 0.77
N TYR A 216 -3.43 -8.22 -0.25
CA TYR A 216 -4.10 -9.28 -0.99
C TYR A 216 -3.12 -9.93 -1.97
N ASN A 217 -2.84 -11.22 -1.77
CA ASN A 217 -2.05 -12.03 -2.66
C ASN A 217 -2.94 -12.51 -3.80
N PHE A 218 -2.83 -11.86 -4.97
CA PHE A 218 -3.63 -12.20 -6.15
C PHE A 218 -3.20 -13.54 -6.77
N ALA A 219 -1.98 -14.02 -6.49
CA ALA A 219 -1.53 -15.32 -6.98
C ALA A 219 -2.18 -16.50 -6.24
N SER A 220 -2.38 -16.38 -4.92
CA SER A 220 -3.02 -17.41 -4.08
C SER A 220 -4.48 -17.13 -3.76
N GLY A 221 -4.97 -15.92 -3.98
CA GLY A 221 -6.31 -15.48 -3.61
C GLY A 221 -6.52 -15.31 -2.10
N THR A 222 -5.46 -15.00 -1.34
CA THR A 222 -5.48 -14.91 0.14
C THR A 222 -5.06 -13.54 0.66
N TRP A 223 -5.42 -13.21 1.90
CA TRP A 223 -4.83 -12.07 2.62
C TRP A 223 -3.57 -12.49 3.35
N ASP A 224 -2.42 -11.98 2.93
CA ASP A 224 -1.18 -12.20 3.64
C ASP A 224 -0.98 -11.12 4.69
N THR A 225 -0.55 -11.51 5.89
CA THR A 225 -0.29 -10.58 6.99
C THR A 225 0.94 -9.74 6.65
N PHE A 226 0.76 -8.42 6.57
CA PHE A 226 1.87 -7.50 6.41
C PHE A 226 2.43 -7.12 7.78
N TRP A 227 1.66 -6.45 8.64
CA TRP A 227 2.14 -5.97 9.93
C TRP A 227 1.05 -6.03 11.00
N THR A 228 1.41 -6.35 12.23
CA THR A 228 0.50 -6.37 13.39
C THR A 228 1.07 -5.51 14.49
N ARG A 229 0.24 -4.67 15.09
CA ARG A 229 0.65 -3.82 16.21
C ARG A 229 -0.49 -3.59 17.21
N SER A 230 -0.13 -3.58 18.48
CA SER A 230 -0.99 -3.18 19.60
C SER A 230 -0.45 -1.92 20.27
N GLY A 231 -1.33 -1.23 21.00
CA GLY A 231 -0.94 -0.13 21.90
C GLY A 231 -1.80 1.11 21.75
N THR A 232 -1.32 2.20 22.32
CA THR A 232 -1.99 3.50 22.25
C THR A 232 -1.43 4.30 21.09
N SER A 233 -2.29 4.63 20.13
CA SER A 233 -1.92 5.49 19.00
C SER A 233 -1.43 6.84 19.51
N GLN A 234 -0.31 7.30 18.94
CA GLN A 234 0.26 8.62 19.19
C GLN A 234 -0.33 9.71 18.27
N ILE A 235 -1.24 9.31 17.37
CA ILE A 235 -1.97 10.23 16.48
C ILE A 235 -3.46 10.23 16.84
N GLY A 236 -4.16 11.29 16.44
CA GLY A 236 -5.59 11.48 16.73
C GLY A 236 -6.51 10.43 16.09
N ASN A 237 -7.82 10.62 16.24
CA ASN A 237 -8.83 9.62 15.83
C ASN A 237 -9.21 9.66 14.35
N ASN A 238 -8.48 10.45 13.55
CA ASN A 238 -8.74 10.61 12.13
C ASN A 238 -8.19 9.41 11.35
N GLY A 239 -8.86 9.08 10.26
CA GLY A 239 -8.36 8.16 9.24
C GLY A 239 -8.27 8.88 7.90
N TRP A 240 -7.59 8.26 6.95
CA TRP A 240 -7.44 8.81 5.62
C TRP A 240 -7.12 7.74 4.57
N ASP A 241 -7.35 8.12 3.33
CA ASP A 241 -6.77 7.53 2.13
C ASP A 241 -6.33 8.68 1.22
N VAL A 242 -5.04 9.00 1.15
CA VAL A 242 -4.55 10.27 0.57
C VAL A 242 -3.27 10.14 -0.26
N PHE A 243 -2.99 11.20 -1.00
CA PHE A 243 -1.72 11.56 -1.62
C PHE A 243 -0.99 12.55 -0.70
N GLU A 244 0.25 12.26 -0.31
CA GLU A 244 1.01 13.04 0.66
C GLU A 244 2.51 13.17 0.26
N PRO A 245 2.93 14.31 -0.30
CA PRO A 245 4.33 14.61 -0.61
C PRO A 245 5.15 15.12 0.59
N TYR A 246 6.34 14.55 0.77
CA TYR A 246 7.43 15.03 1.64
C TYR A 246 8.56 15.55 0.75
N VAL A 247 8.54 16.84 0.42
CA VAL A 247 9.27 17.34 -0.76
C VAL A 247 10.07 18.60 -0.50
N THR A 248 11.15 18.71 -1.25
CA THR A 248 11.93 19.94 -1.41
C THR A 248 11.41 20.68 -2.63
N ARG A 249 11.14 21.98 -2.49
CA ARG A 249 10.77 22.83 -3.63
C ARG A 249 12.00 23.20 -4.44
N ASN A 250 11.88 23.13 -5.76
CA ASN A 250 12.84 23.69 -6.68
C ASN A 250 12.79 25.23 -6.57
N PRO A 251 13.87 25.91 -6.17
CA PRO A 251 13.85 27.36 -5.95
C PRO A 251 13.63 28.17 -7.23
N SER A 252 13.92 27.62 -8.42
CA SER A 252 13.71 28.36 -9.68
C SER A 252 12.27 28.30 -10.19
N THR A 253 11.50 27.30 -9.79
CA THR A 253 10.12 27.07 -10.28
C THR A 253 9.06 27.14 -9.17
N GLY A 254 9.46 27.04 -7.91
CA GLY A 254 8.57 26.98 -6.74
C GLY A 254 7.83 25.66 -6.56
N VAL A 255 8.03 24.68 -7.46
CA VAL A 255 7.35 23.36 -7.42
C VAL A 255 8.20 22.28 -6.76
N GLY A 256 7.59 21.25 -6.19
CA GLY A 256 8.30 20.09 -5.65
C GLY A 256 9.06 19.31 -6.75
N TYR A 257 10.26 18.81 -6.46
CA TYR A 257 11.03 18.02 -7.44
C TYR A 257 10.35 16.71 -7.83
N TYR A 258 9.52 16.15 -6.94
CA TYR A 258 8.68 15.00 -7.29
C TYR A 258 7.76 15.27 -8.51
N CYS A 259 7.33 16.51 -8.74
CA CYS A 259 6.45 16.87 -9.86
C CYS A 259 7.13 16.67 -11.22
N GLU A 260 8.46 16.80 -11.28
CA GLU A 260 9.25 16.59 -12.51
C GLU A 260 9.64 15.12 -12.68
N SER A 261 9.99 14.45 -11.58
CA SER A 261 10.41 13.05 -11.63
C SER A 261 9.26 12.07 -11.81
N MET A 262 8.05 12.44 -11.40
CA MET A 262 6.84 11.62 -11.52
C MET A 262 5.87 12.16 -12.58
N THR A 263 6.33 13.00 -13.51
CA THR A 263 5.52 13.49 -14.64
C THR A 263 4.94 12.33 -15.46
N GLY A 264 3.67 12.46 -15.87
CA GLY A 264 2.90 11.46 -16.60
C GLY A 264 2.31 10.35 -15.72
N ARG A 265 2.61 10.32 -14.40
CA ARG A 265 2.11 9.28 -13.50
C ARG A 265 0.73 9.64 -12.95
N LYS A 266 -0.17 8.65 -12.96
CA LYS A 266 -1.53 8.72 -12.42
C LYS A 266 -1.66 7.80 -11.20
N PHE A 267 -1.71 8.40 -10.03
CA PHE A 267 -1.95 7.67 -8.78
C PHE A 267 -3.45 7.57 -8.54
N GLU A 268 -3.90 6.41 -8.10
CA GLU A 268 -5.31 6.13 -7.81
C GLU A 268 -5.45 5.33 -6.53
N ALA A 269 -6.45 5.69 -5.73
CA ALA A 269 -7.04 4.80 -4.74
C ALA A 269 -8.50 4.57 -5.11
N THR A 270 -8.93 3.32 -5.06
CA THR A 270 -10.28 2.88 -5.44
C THR A 270 -10.83 1.89 -4.43
N ALA A 271 -12.13 1.61 -4.52
CA ALA A 271 -12.82 0.68 -3.62
C ALA A 271 -12.53 0.98 -2.13
N ILE A 272 -12.48 2.27 -1.78
CA ILE A 272 -12.20 2.72 -0.42
C ILE A 272 -13.42 2.41 0.45
N GLN A 273 -13.22 1.61 1.49
CA GLN A 273 -14.28 1.19 2.41
C GLN A 273 -13.79 1.26 3.85
N VAL A 274 -14.68 1.63 4.76
CA VAL A 274 -14.43 1.65 6.21
C VAL A 274 -15.32 0.64 6.90
N LYS A 275 -14.81 0.01 7.96
CA LYS A 275 -15.55 -1.00 8.71
C LYS A 275 -16.26 -0.35 9.90
N ILE A 276 -17.56 -0.08 9.74
CA ILE A 276 -18.40 0.57 10.75
C ILE A 276 -19.39 -0.46 11.28
N ASN A 277 -19.49 -0.60 12.61
CA ASN A 277 -20.36 -1.60 13.25
C ASN A 277 -20.14 -3.02 12.70
N ASN A 278 -18.87 -3.37 12.48
CA ASN A 278 -18.42 -4.64 11.90
C ASN A 278 -18.84 -4.91 10.43
N ALA A 279 -19.48 -3.95 9.76
CA ALA A 279 -19.84 -4.03 8.34
C ALA A 279 -18.91 -3.14 7.49
N TRP A 280 -18.52 -3.63 6.32
CA TRP A 280 -17.77 -2.83 5.34
C TRP A 280 -18.71 -1.89 4.60
N THR A 281 -18.47 -0.60 4.74
CA THR A 281 -19.26 0.46 4.11
C THR A 281 -18.37 1.24 3.16
N ASN A 282 -18.85 1.49 1.94
CA ASN A 282 -18.14 2.36 0.99
C ASN A 282 -17.91 3.75 1.60
N ALA A 283 -16.76 4.34 1.29
CA ALA A 283 -16.55 5.73 1.61
C ALA A 283 -17.59 6.60 0.88
N ALA A 284 -18.28 7.43 1.65
CA ALA A 284 -19.42 8.23 1.21
C ALA A 284 -19.49 9.51 2.06
N PRO A 285 -20.22 10.56 1.62
CA PRO A 285 -20.31 11.83 2.34
C PRO A 285 -20.68 11.68 3.83
N GLU A 286 -21.46 10.65 4.16
CA GLU A 286 -22.00 10.41 5.50
C GLU A 286 -20.96 9.88 6.49
N ASN A 287 -19.86 9.28 6.00
CA ASN A 287 -18.83 8.67 6.83
C ASN A 287 -17.45 9.33 6.66
N ARG A 288 -17.34 10.40 5.88
CA ARG A 288 -16.08 11.09 5.59
C ARG A 288 -16.08 12.54 6.10
N ALA A 289 -14.90 13.02 6.45
CA ALA A 289 -14.66 14.45 6.66
C ALA A 289 -14.40 15.11 5.31
N SER A 290 -14.94 16.31 5.08
CA SER A 290 -14.49 17.14 3.97
C SER A 290 -13.16 17.81 4.35
N ARG A 291 -12.03 17.36 3.78
CA ARG A 291 -10.87 18.23 3.53
C ARG A 291 -10.13 17.83 2.26
N TYR A 292 -9.88 18.83 1.41
CA TYR A 292 -8.90 18.81 0.32
C TYR A 292 -7.90 19.91 0.63
N SER A 293 -6.61 19.59 0.82
CA SER A 293 -5.58 20.64 0.87
C SER A 293 -4.85 20.70 -0.46
N LEU A 294 -5.07 21.79 -1.20
CA LEU A 294 -4.66 21.97 -2.61
C LEU A 294 -3.36 22.77 -2.79
N ASP A 295 -2.50 22.90 -1.79
CA ASP A 295 -1.10 23.27 -2.03
C ASP A 295 -0.19 22.04 -1.99
N LEU A 296 -0.43 21.06 -2.86
CA LEU A 296 0.45 19.90 -3.04
C LEU A 296 1.80 20.25 -3.66
N THR A 297 2.15 21.53 -3.78
CA THR A 297 3.44 22.04 -4.27
C THR A 297 3.75 21.72 -5.74
N CYS A 298 2.82 21.16 -6.52
CA CYS A 298 2.97 20.98 -7.98
C CYS A 298 2.36 22.11 -8.82
N GLY A 299 1.71 23.09 -8.21
CA GLY A 299 0.97 24.12 -8.94
C GLY A 299 -0.04 23.49 -9.92
N SER A 300 -0.09 24.01 -11.15
CA SER A 300 -0.98 23.50 -12.21
C SER A 300 -0.56 22.14 -12.79
N ARG A 301 0.61 21.60 -12.43
CA ARG A 301 1.06 20.28 -12.91
C ARG A 301 0.27 19.14 -12.28
N LEU A 302 -0.38 19.34 -11.15
CA LEU A 302 -1.19 18.29 -10.54
C LEU A 302 -2.66 18.45 -10.90
N THR A 303 -3.21 17.47 -11.60
CA THR A 303 -4.65 17.32 -11.78
C THR A 303 -5.21 16.36 -10.74
N TRP A 304 -6.11 16.88 -9.92
CA TRP A 304 -6.85 16.08 -8.96
C TRP A 304 -8.24 15.72 -9.50
N SER A 305 -8.69 14.49 -9.28
CA SER A 305 -10.05 14.06 -9.57
C SER A 305 -10.58 13.14 -8.49
N GLN A 306 -11.85 13.31 -8.15
CA GLN A 306 -12.60 12.39 -7.30
C GLN A 306 -13.74 11.79 -8.14
N PRO A 307 -13.45 10.78 -8.98
CA PRO A 307 -14.43 10.26 -9.95
C PRO A 307 -15.61 9.56 -9.27
N ALA A 308 -15.43 9.10 -8.03
CA ALA A 308 -16.48 8.54 -7.20
C ALA A 308 -16.21 8.86 -5.72
N LEU A 309 -17.23 8.73 -4.88
CA LEU A 309 -17.11 9.01 -3.44
C LEU A 309 -16.08 8.11 -2.72
N HIS A 310 -15.82 6.92 -3.28
CA HIS A 310 -14.92 5.88 -2.78
C HIS A 310 -13.69 5.68 -3.67
N ALA A 311 -13.31 6.70 -4.45
CA ALA A 311 -12.12 6.69 -5.27
C ALA A 311 -11.56 8.10 -5.44
N TRP A 312 -10.24 8.22 -5.59
CA TRP A 312 -9.61 9.44 -6.03
C TRP A 312 -8.46 9.13 -6.98
N SER A 313 -8.09 10.12 -7.78
CA SER A 313 -6.91 10.04 -8.63
C SER A 313 -6.16 11.37 -8.67
N ALA A 314 -4.83 11.28 -8.75
CA ALA A 314 -3.91 12.39 -8.88
C ALA A 314 -3.00 12.14 -10.09
N THR A 315 -3.01 13.03 -11.08
CA THR A 315 -2.13 12.94 -12.25
C THR A 315 -1.14 14.09 -12.23
N ILE A 316 0.15 13.78 -12.36
CA ILE A 316 1.20 14.78 -12.51
C ILE A 316 1.44 14.97 -14.02
N ASN A 317 1.24 16.17 -14.55
CA ASN A 317 1.34 16.56 -15.95
C ASN A 317 2.65 17.31 -16.26
#